data_AF-A0AAW7D4G3-F1
#
_entry.id   AF-A0AAW7D4G3-F1
#
_cell.length_a   1.000
_cell.length_b   1.000
_cell.length_c   1.000
_cell.angle_alpha   90.00
_cell.angle_beta   90.00
_cell.angle_gamma   90.00
#
_symmetry.space_group_name_H-M   'P 1'
#
loop_
_entity.id
_entity.type
_entity.pdbx_description
1 polymer ?
#
loop_
_entity_poly.entity_id
_entity_poly.type
_entity_poly.pdbx_seq_one_letter_code
_entity_poly.pdbx_strand_id
1 'polypeptide(L)'
;MNKIYIMFLFLLVFVTPAAAQIPQDSVLNTTWILTQTTHTPPIQRQTTLQINTVKYEIKGFAGCNNYTLPIKQIRERKHYTQVETDAIVTNDNRCTKNVNEFEQAFFKALSNQKLRVNTADAALTIVNEDKQTFTFSMQPQNPLLNYIEKHAWKLIQLQGNSNRVYHPYLTFDFHNNTVAGYTGCSYFTGKIAISNNLNKIQFFDLEVKKRTCMSTNRKTVEKDFIQLLEGETFSFDVAEQTLNLYQDNQLLLMFGFIPKQMISE
;
A
#
# COMPACT_ATOMS: atom_id res chain seq x y z
N MET A 1 29.03 45.34 -62.07
CA MET A 1 28.65 44.01 -61.54
C MET A 1 28.03 44.20 -60.16
N ASN A 2 26.70 44.26 -60.07
CA ASN A 2 25.97 44.39 -58.81
C ASN A 2 25.64 42.98 -58.27
N LYS A 3 26.10 42.65 -57.07
CA LYS A 3 25.69 41.42 -56.36
C LYS A 3 24.53 41.77 -55.42
N ILE A 4 23.35 41.25 -55.75
CA ILE A 4 22.16 41.27 -54.89
C ILE A 4 22.32 40.12 -53.89
N TYR A 5 22.34 40.44 -52.58
CA TYR A 5 22.26 39.44 -51.52
C TYR A 5 20.80 39.25 -51.13
N ILE A 6 20.25 38.08 -51.44
CA ILE A 6 18.90 37.66 -51.02
C ILE A 6 19.05 37.05 -49.61
N MET A 7 18.57 37.76 -48.59
CA MET A 7 18.55 37.29 -47.22
C MET A 7 17.33 36.36 -47.02
N PHE A 8 17.57 35.04 -46.97
CA PHE A 8 16.53 34.06 -46.62
C PHE A 8 16.28 34.11 -45.10
N LEU A 9 15.10 34.60 -44.71
CA LEU A 9 14.61 34.56 -43.34
C LEU A 9 14.06 33.13 -43.06
N PHE A 10 14.84 32.29 -42.40
CA PHE A 10 14.38 30.98 -41.92
C PHE A 10 13.51 31.19 -40.67
N LEU A 11 12.19 31.05 -40.82
CA LEU A 11 11.28 30.91 -39.69
C LEU A 11 11.49 29.52 -39.06
N LEU A 12 12.19 29.48 -37.92
CA LEU A 12 12.28 28.30 -37.07
C LEU A 12 10.92 28.07 -36.41
N VAL A 13 10.12 27.18 -36.99
CA VAL A 13 8.91 26.64 -36.36
C VAL A 13 9.37 25.68 -35.27
N PHE A 14 9.34 26.12 -34.01
CA PHE A 14 9.50 25.24 -32.86
C PHE A 14 8.25 24.36 -32.75
N VAL A 15 8.30 23.16 -33.34
CA VAL A 15 7.33 22.11 -33.03
C VAL A 15 7.69 21.57 -31.65
N THR A 16 7.00 22.05 -30.62
CA THR A 16 7.08 21.45 -29.30
C THR A 16 6.57 20.00 -29.41
N PRO A 17 7.34 18.99 -29.00
CA PRO A 17 6.83 17.62 -28.98
C PRO A 17 5.64 17.59 -28.02
N ALA A 18 4.48 17.17 -28.52
CA ALA A 18 3.35 16.87 -27.66
C ALA A 18 3.79 15.75 -26.71
N ALA A 19 3.94 16.07 -25.42
CA ALA A 19 4.11 15.07 -24.38
C ALA A 19 2.94 14.08 -24.54
N ALA A 20 3.25 12.79 -24.69
CA ALA A 20 2.23 11.75 -24.80
C ALA A 20 1.31 11.86 -23.57
N GLN A 21 0.12 12.40 -23.78
CA GLN A 21 -0.84 12.65 -22.72
C GLN A 21 -1.39 11.27 -22.33
N ILE A 22 -0.97 10.77 -21.16
CA ILE A 22 -1.47 9.49 -20.65
C ILE A 22 -3.01 9.61 -20.57
N PRO A 23 -3.78 8.67 -21.14
CA PRO A 23 -5.23 8.72 -21.08
C PRO A 23 -5.67 8.88 -19.62
N GLN A 24 -6.55 9.84 -19.35
CA GLN A 24 -7.03 10.16 -18.00
C GLN A 24 -7.57 8.92 -17.27
N ASP A 25 -8.24 8.02 -17.99
CA ASP A 25 -8.71 6.72 -17.48
C ASP A 25 -7.57 5.81 -16.98
N SER A 26 -6.40 5.85 -17.63
CA SER A 26 -5.22 5.07 -17.22
C SER A 26 -4.56 5.62 -15.96
N VAL A 27 -4.66 6.94 -15.72
CA VAL A 27 -4.10 7.61 -14.53
C VAL A 27 -4.99 7.36 -13.31
N LEU A 28 -6.30 7.45 -13.48
CA LEU A 28 -7.28 7.22 -12.42
C LEU A 28 -7.30 5.77 -11.94
N ASN A 29 -7.07 4.81 -12.85
CA ASN A 29 -7.00 3.38 -12.53
C ASN A 29 -5.64 2.94 -11.93
N THR A 30 -4.76 3.87 -11.57
CA THR A 30 -3.56 3.57 -10.77
C THR A 30 -3.88 3.58 -9.28
N THR A 31 -3.05 2.90 -8.46
CA THR A 31 -3.13 3.00 -7.00
C THR A 31 -2.42 4.27 -6.54
N TRP A 32 -3.14 5.09 -5.77
CA TRP A 32 -2.71 6.36 -5.21
C TRP A 32 -2.53 6.23 -3.70
N ILE A 33 -1.53 6.88 -3.13
CA ILE A 33 -1.25 6.91 -1.68
C ILE A 33 -1.58 8.28 -1.13
N LEU A 34 -2.40 8.34 -0.09
CA LEU A 34 -2.72 9.58 0.61
C LEU A 34 -1.46 10.14 1.29
N THR A 35 -1.09 11.37 0.94
CA THR A 35 0.08 12.04 1.50
C THR A 35 -0.30 13.20 2.40
N GLN A 36 -1.44 13.86 2.13
CA GLN A 36 -1.88 15.03 2.89
C GLN A 36 -3.39 15.10 2.97
N THR A 37 -3.88 15.62 4.10
CA THR A 37 -5.26 16.11 4.23
C THR A 37 -5.24 17.45 4.96
N THR A 38 -6.30 18.23 4.74
CA THR A 38 -6.46 19.58 5.32
C THR A 38 -6.98 19.60 6.76
N HIS A 39 -7.63 18.53 7.23
CA HIS A 39 -8.35 18.53 8.52
C HIS A 39 -7.85 17.44 9.48
N THR A 40 -7.40 16.29 8.97
CA THR A 40 -6.93 15.16 9.77
C THR A 40 -5.60 14.66 9.23
N PRO A 41 -4.49 14.77 9.98
CA PRO A 41 -3.21 14.29 9.48
C PRO A 41 -3.30 12.80 9.13
N PRO A 42 -2.66 12.35 8.04
CA PRO A 42 -2.63 10.93 7.69
C PRO A 42 -2.05 10.11 8.85
N ILE A 43 -2.64 8.96 9.11
CA ILE A 43 -2.10 7.98 10.05
C ILE A 43 -0.79 7.37 9.52
N GLN A 44 -0.01 6.74 10.39
CA GLN A 44 1.22 6.02 10.00
C GLN A 44 0.95 4.68 9.29
N ARG A 45 -0.21 4.56 8.64
CA ARG A 45 -0.60 3.44 7.78
C ARG A 45 -0.98 3.99 6.42
N GLN A 46 -0.52 3.33 5.39
CA GLN A 46 -0.80 3.67 4.01
C GLN A 46 -2.31 3.71 3.81
N THR A 47 -2.79 4.83 3.31
CA THR A 47 -4.17 4.94 2.84
C THR A 47 -4.12 5.01 1.33
N THR A 48 -4.75 4.05 0.67
CA THR A 48 -4.72 3.93 -0.79
C THR A 48 -6.09 4.16 -1.40
N LEU A 49 -6.10 4.60 -2.66
CA LEU A 49 -7.29 4.53 -3.50
C LEU A 49 -6.94 4.28 -4.96
N GLN A 50 -7.87 3.71 -5.70
CA GLN A 50 -7.84 3.50 -7.13
C GLN A 50 -9.24 3.80 -7.67
N ILE A 51 -9.33 4.65 -8.69
CA ILE A 51 -10.61 5.06 -9.30
C ILE A 51 -10.78 4.26 -10.59
N ASN A 52 -11.73 3.34 -10.60
CA ASN A 52 -12.06 2.54 -11.77
C ASN A 52 -13.27 3.16 -12.49
N THR A 53 -13.02 3.88 -13.58
CA THR A 53 -14.06 4.54 -14.39
C THR A 53 -14.90 3.56 -15.21
N VAL A 54 -14.39 2.35 -15.47
CA VAL A 54 -15.11 1.28 -16.20
C VAL A 54 -16.10 0.56 -15.29
N LYS A 55 -15.69 0.25 -14.05
CA LYS A 55 -16.51 -0.43 -13.05
C LYS A 55 -17.34 0.52 -12.19
N TYR A 56 -17.17 1.83 -12.36
CA TYR A 56 -17.84 2.86 -11.56
C TYR A 56 -17.64 2.63 -10.06
N GLU A 57 -16.39 2.47 -9.64
CA GLU A 57 -16.03 2.27 -8.23
C GLU A 57 -14.69 2.91 -7.89
N ILE A 58 -14.55 3.35 -6.63
CA ILE A 58 -13.27 3.68 -6.02
C ILE A 58 -12.96 2.58 -5.01
N LYS A 59 -11.81 1.93 -5.12
CA LYS A 59 -11.37 0.89 -4.18
C LYS A 59 -10.08 1.29 -3.49
N GLY A 60 -9.85 0.79 -2.28
CA GLY A 60 -8.62 1.11 -1.57
C GLY A 60 -8.54 0.48 -0.19
N PHE A 61 -7.51 0.90 0.54
CA PHE A 61 -7.27 0.54 1.93
C PHE A 61 -7.22 1.82 2.76
N ALA A 62 -8.01 1.91 3.82
CA ALA A 62 -8.09 3.12 4.67
C ALA A 62 -7.26 3.01 5.96
N GLY A 63 -6.24 2.14 5.95
CA GLY A 63 -5.35 1.91 7.08
C GLY A 63 -5.80 0.79 8.03
N CYS A 64 -7.08 0.42 8.07
CA CYS A 64 -7.55 -0.78 8.77
C CYS A 64 -8.32 -1.71 7.85
N ASN A 65 -9.24 -1.13 7.10
CA ASN A 65 -10.19 -1.83 6.29
C ASN A 65 -9.97 -1.55 4.80
N ASN A 66 -10.21 -2.58 4.00
CA ASN A 66 -10.36 -2.45 2.56
C ASN A 66 -11.77 -1.96 2.28
N TYR A 67 -11.91 -1.04 1.34
CA TYR A 67 -13.19 -0.44 1.01
C TYR A 67 -13.46 -0.42 -0.49
N THR A 68 -14.74 -0.35 -0.81
CA THR A 68 -15.28 -0.07 -2.13
C THR A 68 -16.30 1.04 -1.99
N LEU A 69 -16.13 2.11 -2.74
CA LEU A 69 -16.99 3.27 -2.79
C LEU A 69 -17.62 3.35 -4.19
N PRO A 70 -18.89 2.97 -4.35
CA PRO A 70 -19.57 3.02 -5.65
C PRO A 70 -19.64 4.44 -6.19
N ILE A 71 -19.50 4.58 -7.51
CA ILE A 71 -19.64 5.83 -8.25
C ILE A 71 -21.02 5.82 -8.92
N LYS A 72 -21.88 6.76 -8.54
CA LYS A 72 -23.19 6.97 -9.19
C LYS A 72 -23.02 7.61 -10.55
N GLN A 73 -22.12 8.58 -10.65
CA GLN A 73 -21.95 9.35 -11.87
C GLN A 73 -20.57 9.99 -11.98
N ILE A 74 -20.06 10.09 -13.21
CA ILE A 74 -18.87 10.86 -13.56
C ILE A 74 -19.29 11.96 -14.56
N ARG A 75 -18.83 13.20 -14.34
CA ARG A 75 -19.05 14.33 -15.26
C ARG A 75 -17.76 15.12 -15.43
N GLU A 76 -17.27 15.23 -16.66
CA GLU A 76 -16.16 16.13 -16.96
C GLU A 76 -16.60 17.60 -16.86
N ARG A 77 -15.81 18.41 -16.16
CA ARG A 77 -15.96 19.87 -16.08
C ARG A 77 -14.71 20.51 -16.65
N LYS A 78 -14.79 21.81 -16.94
CA LYS A 78 -13.70 22.57 -17.58
C LYS A 78 -12.34 22.45 -16.87
N HIS A 79 -12.33 22.27 -15.55
CA HIS A 79 -11.12 22.28 -14.72
C HIS A 79 -10.99 21.10 -13.76
N TYR A 80 -11.93 20.14 -13.79
CA TYR A 80 -11.93 18.98 -12.89
C TYR A 80 -12.91 17.91 -13.37
N THR A 81 -12.73 16.69 -12.90
CA THR A 81 -13.73 15.62 -13.04
C THR A 81 -14.62 15.60 -11.81
N GLN A 82 -15.93 15.71 -11.99
CA GLN A 82 -16.89 15.55 -10.90
C GLN A 82 -17.25 14.07 -10.76
N VAL A 83 -17.00 13.48 -9.59
CA VAL A 83 -17.36 12.10 -9.26
C VAL A 83 -18.39 12.12 -8.15
N GLU A 84 -19.59 11.62 -8.43
CA GLU A 84 -20.66 11.48 -7.44
C GLU A 84 -20.67 10.06 -6.88
N THR A 85 -20.56 9.93 -5.55
CA THR A 85 -20.36 8.65 -4.86
C THR A 85 -21.61 8.20 -4.11
N ASP A 86 -21.66 6.92 -3.74
CA ASP A 86 -22.67 6.35 -2.85
C ASP A 86 -22.13 6.08 -1.44
N ALA A 87 -22.90 5.36 -0.63
CA ALA A 87 -22.44 4.77 0.62
C ALA A 87 -21.28 3.79 0.38
N ILE A 88 -20.26 3.89 1.23
CA ILE A 88 -19.11 3.00 1.22
C ILE A 88 -19.47 1.58 1.67
N VAL A 89 -18.80 0.59 1.09
CA VAL A 89 -18.81 -0.81 1.51
C VAL A 89 -17.42 -1.15 2.01
N THR A 90 -17.32 -1.71 3.21
CA THR A 90 -16.04 -1.99 3.88
C THR A 90 -16.12 -3.32 4.63
N ASN A 91 -14.98 -3.97 4.84
CA ASN A 91 -14.89 -4.96 5.91
C ASN A 91 -14.88 -4.28 7.29
N ASP A 92 -15.13 -5.06 8.34
CA ASP A 92 -15.30 -4.56 9.72
C ASP A 92 -14.22 -5.12 10.66
N ASN A 93 -12.96 -4.84 10.32
CA ASN A 93 -11.84 -5.11 11.20
C ASN A 93 -11.73 -4.00 12.24
N ARG A 94 -11.30 -4.38 13.45
CA ARG A 94 -11.04 -3.43 14.54
C ARG A 94 -9.55 -3.18 14.66
N CYS A 95 -9.12 -1.96 14.40
CA CYS A 95 -7.77 -1.49 14.68
C CYS A 95 -7.73 -0.61 15.92
N THR A 96 -6.58 0.01 16.20
CA THR A 96 -6.44 0.97 17.30
C THR A 96 -7.41 2.14 17.13
N LYS A 97 -7.83 2.75 18.25
CA LYS A 97 -8.83 3.83 18.27
C LYS A 97 -8.54 4.94 17.25
N ASN A 98 -7.31 5.43 17.21
CA ASN A 98 -6.89 6.49 16.29
C ASN A 98 -7.01 6.09 14.80
N VAL A 99 -6.75 4.82 14.47
CA VAL A 99 -6.87 4.30 13.10
C VAL A 99 -8.34 4.23 12.71
N ASN A 100 -9.20 3.69 13.59
CA ASN A 100 -10.64 3.60 13.32
C ASN A 100 -11.29 5.00 13.22
N GLU A 101 -10.89 5.95 14.07
CA GLU A 101 -11.38 7.34 14.02
C GLU A 101 -10.99 8.04 12.71
N PHE A 102 -9.74 7.88 12.28
CA PHE A 102 -9.28 8.39 10.99
C PHE A 102 -10.07 7.77 9.84
N GLU A 103 -10.22 6.45 9.83
CA GLU A 103 -10.91 5.71 8.79
C GLU A 103 -12.39 6.14 8.67
N GLN A 104 -13.10 6.26 9.79
CA GLN A 104 -14.49 6.74 9.80
C GLN A 104 -14.61 8.16 9.26
N ALA A 105 -13.69 9.06 9.63
CA ALA A 105 -13.66 10.42 9.10
C ALA A 105 -13.38 10.43 7.59
N PHE A 106 -12.43 9.61 7.13
CA PHE A 106 -12.10 9.45 5.72
C PHE A 106 -13.30 8.92 4.91
N PHE A 107 -13.95 7.86 5.39
CA PHE A 107 -15.14 7.29 4.78
C PHE A 107 -16.30 8.28 4.70
N LYS A 108 -16.56 9.00 5.80
CA LYS A 108 -17.60 10.03 5.82
C LYS A 108 -17.32 11.15 4.82
N ALA A 109 -16.06 11.57 4.70
CA ALA A 109 -15.66 12.65 3.81
C ALA A 109 -15.79 12.31 2.32
N LEU A 110 -15.86 11.02 1.97
CA LEU A 110 -15.96 10.55 0.59
C LEU A 110 -17.33 9.93 0.23
N SER A 111 -18.10 9.47 1.21
CA SER A 111 -19.37 8.77 0.99
C SER A 111 -20.52 9.73 0.73
N ASN A 112 -21.37 9.42 -0.26
CA ASN A 112 -22.52 10.25 -0.63
C ASN A 112 -22.16 11.71 -0.94
N GLN A 113 -21.07 11.93 -1.69
CA GLN A 113 -20.51 13.25 -1.98
C GLN A 113 -20.42 13.51 -3.47
N LYS A 114 -20.39 14.79 -3.85
CA LYS A 114 -19.91 15.25 -5.16
C LYS A 114 -18.45 15.68 -5.07
N LEU A 115 -17.57 14.73 -5.35
CA LEU A 115 -16.14 14.93 -5.31
C LEU A 115 -15.65 15.68 -6.55
N ARG A 116 -14.76 16.66 -6.35
CA ARG A 116 -13.95 17.24 -7.41
C ARG A 116 -12.61 16.51 -7.45
N VAL A 117 -12.35 15.82 -8.54
CA VAL A 117 -11.13 15.04 -8.76
C VAL A 117 -10.28 15.74 -9.80
N ASN A 118 -9.01 15.98 -9.45
CA ASN A 118 -8.00 16.55 -10.31
C ASN A 118 -6.75 15.68 -10.32
N THR A 119 -6.09 15.61 -11.47
CA THR A 119 -4.77 14.98 -11.60
C THR A 119 -3.82 15.97 -12.25
N ALA A 120 -2.73 16.30 -11.55
CA ALA A 120 -1.69 17.20 -12.03
C ALA A 120 -0.36 16.84 -11.33
N ASP A 121 0.77 16.95 -12.04
CA ASP A 121 2.12 16.81 -11.48
C ASP A 121 2.34 15.54 -10.64
N ALA A 122 1.86 14.38 -11.13
CA ALA A 122 1.91 13.08 -10.44
C ALA A 122 1.19 13.06 -9.07
N ALA A 123 0.28 14.00 -8.84
CA ALA A 123 -0.63 14.03 -7.71
C ALA A 123 -2.09 13.88 -8.19
N LEU A 124 -2.88 13.23 -7.34
CA LEU A 124 -4.33 13.19 -7.44
C LEU A 124 -4.89 13.99 -6.26
N THR A 125 -5.79 14.93 -6.54
CA THR A 125 -6.45 15.75 -5.53
C THR A 125 -7.95 15.49 -5.56
N ILE A 126 -8.50 15.18 -4.39
CA ILE A 126 -9.95 15.07 -4.18
C ILE A 126 -10.38 16.19 -3.25
N VAL A 127 -11.39 16.94 -3.66
CA VAL A 127 -12.06 17.94 -2.82
C VAL A 127 -13.52 17.55 -2.65
N ASN A 128 -13.98 17.40 -1.41
CA ASN A 128 -15.39 17.11 -1.11
C ASN A 128 -16.25 18.39 -1.00
N GLU A 129 -17.53 18.25 -0.68
CA GLU A 129 -18.46 19.37 -0.62
C GLU A 129 -18.16 20.32 0.56
N ASP A 130 -17.58 19.78 1.64
CA ASP A 130 -17.09 20.54 2.80
C ASP A 130 -15.74 21.24 2.54
N LYS A 131 -15.23 21.21 1.30
CA LYS A 131 -13.93 21.77 0.88
C LYS A 131 -12.72 21.12 1.56
N GLN A 132 -12.89 19.94 2.15
CA GLN A 132 -11.78 19.13 2.60
C GLN A 132 -11.01 18.63 1.39
N THR A 133 -9.72 18.87 1.40
CA THR A 133 -8.79 18.43 0.34
C THR A 133 -7.99 17.23 0.80
N PHE A 134 -7.95 16.21 -0.05
CA PHE A 134 -7.12 15.01 0.06
C PHE A 134 -6.14 15.00 -1.11
N THR A 135 -4.85 14.99 -0.80
CA THR A 135 -3.79 14.90 -1.81
C THR A 135 -3.15 13.54 -1.76
N PHE A 136 -3.07 12.91 -2.92
CA PHE A 136 -2.47 11.60 -3.09
C PHE A 136 -1.30 11.71 -4.07
N SER A 137 -0.25 10.94 -3.81
CA SER A 137 0.82 10.71 -4.77
C SER A 137 0.62 9.36 -5.45
N MET A 138 1.00 9.25 -6.71
CA MET A 138 1.00 7.95 -7.39
C MET A 138 1.84 6.97 -6.57
N GLN A 139 1.34 5.76 -6.31
CA GLN A 139 2.14 4.74 -5.63
C GLN A 139 3.37 4.46 -6.50
N PRO A 140 4.59 4.79 -6.04
CA PRO A 140 5.77 4.37 -6.77
C PRO A 140 5.75 2.83 -6.77
N GLN A 141 6.05 2.23 -7.93
CA GLN A 141 6.37 0.81 -7.98
C GLN A 141 7.59 0.60 -7.08
N ASN A 142 7.37 0.22 -5.82
CA ASN A 142 8.45 0.06 -4.86
C ASN A 142 9.16 -1.26 -5.20
N PRO A 143 10.35 -1.23 -5.81
CA PRO A 143 11.01 -2.45 -6.27
C PRO A 143 11.34 -3.37 -5.10
N LEU A 144 11.52 -2.82 -3.89
CA LEU A 144 11.74 -3.56 -2.66
C LEU A 144 10.51 -4.36 -2.26
N LEU A 145 9.32 -3.74 -2.22
CA LEU A 145 8.08 -4.46 -1.90
C LEU A 145 7.77 -5.53 -2.95
N ASN A 146 7.97 -5.22 -4.24
CA ASN A 146 7.82 -6.19 -5.32
C ASN A 146 8.81 -7.36 -5.18
N TYR A 147 10.03 -7.11 -4.71
CA TYR A 147 11.01 -8.15 -4.42
C TYR A 147 10.57 -9.00 -3.22
N ILE A 148 10.16 -8.37 -2.11
CA ILE A 148 9.67 -9.04 -0.91
C ILE A 148 8.48 -9.95 -1.22
N GLU A 149 7.52 -9.47 -2.02
CA GLU A 149 6.32 -10.23 -2.39
C GLU A 149 6.61 -11.40 -3.34
N LYS A 150 7.68 -11.36 -4.14
CA LYS A 150 8.02 -12.49 -5.03
C LYS A 150 8.54 -13.72 -4.28
N HIS A 151 9.02 -13.55 -3.05
CA HIS A 151 9.68 -14.59 -2.29
C HIS A 151 8.85 -15.00 -1.06
N ALA A 152 9.22 -16.15 -0.51
CA ALA A 152 8.94 -16.44 0.89
C ALA A 152 10.16 -16.19 1.74
N TRP A 153 9.91 -16.04 3.03
CA TRP A 153 10.88 -15.59 4.00
C TRP A 153 10.88 -16.58 5.14
N LYS A 154 11.91 -17.44 5.18
CA LYS A 154 12.10 -18.44 6.23
C LYS A 154 12.86 -17.82 7.38
N LEU A 155 12.32 -17.93 8.59
CA LEU A 155 12.95 -17.39 9.79
C LEU A 155 14.31 -18.04 10.00
N ILE A 156 15.33 -17.24 10.28
CA ILE A 156 16.69 -17.68 10.63
C ILE A 156 17.19 -17.05 11.93
N GLN A 157 16.56 -15.98 12.40
CA GLN A 157 16.82 -15.37 13.72
C GLN A 157 15.54 -14.86 14.37
N LEU A 158 15.37 -15.11 15.67
CA LEU A 158 14.27 -14.59 16.49
C LEU A 158 14.82 -13.92 17.75
N GLN A 159 14.52 -12.64 17.95
CA GLN A 159 14.96 -11.81 19.06
C GLN A 159 16.48 -11.90 19.31
N GLY A 160 17.27 -11.83 18.23
CA GLY A 160 18.73 -11.95 18.29
C GLY A 160 19.28 -13.38 18.39
N ASN A 161 18.44 -14.40 18.59
CA ASN A 161 18.89 -15.79 18.67
C ASN A 161 18.96 -16.42 17.26
N SER A 162 20.16 -16.80 16.84
CA SER A 162 20.44 -17.53 15.58
C SER A 162 21.04 -18.92 15.83
N ASN A 163 21.17 -19.37 17.08
CA ASN A 163 21.86 -20.61 17.48
C ASN A 163 21.00 -21.87 17.30
N ARG A 164 19.91 -21.80 16.54
CA ARG A 164 18.96 -22.91 16.38
C ARG A 164 18.30 -22.90 15.00
N VAL A 165 17.82 -24.07 14.60
CA VAL A 165 17.06 -24.21 13.36
C VAL A 165 15.61 -23.76 13.56
N TYR A 166 15.24 -22.74 12.80
CA TYR A 166 13.87 -22.23 12.73
C TYR A 166 13.12 -22.85 11.54
N HIS A 167 11.85 -23.14 11.79
CA HIS A 167 10.90 -23.68 10.83
C HIS A 167 9.85 -22.65 10.36
N PRO A 168 9.57 -21.55 11.11
CA PRO A 168 8.64 -20.56 10.60
C PRO A 168 9.04 -19.99 9.25
N TYR A 169 8.04 -19.66 8.45
CA TYR A 169 8.19 -18.84 7.25
C TYR A 169 6.96 -17.96 7.06
N LEU A 170 7.08 -16.92 6.25
CA LEU A 170 5.97 -16.09 5.83
C LEU A 170 6.06 -15.67 4.35
N THR A 171 4.91 -15.28 3.82
CA THR A 171 4.72 -14.69 2.49
C THR A 171 3.86 -13.46 2.61
N PHE A 172 4.17 -12.44 1.80
CA PHE A 172 3.39 -11.23 1.69
C PHE A 172 2.56 -11.21 0.41
N ASP A 173 1.45 -10.49 0.48
CA ASP A 173 0.64 -10.01 -0.63
C ASP A 173 0.32 -8.55 -0.32
N PHE A 174 1.14 -7.62 -0.86
CA PHE A 174 0.96 -6.19 -0.62
C PHE A 174 -0.20 -5.62 -1.44
N HIS A 175 -0.68 -6.34 -2.46
CA HIS A 175 -1.86 -5.94 -3.21
C HIS A 175 -3.12 -6.04 -2.35
N ASN A 176 -3.26 -7.15 -1.60
CA ASN A 176 -4.40 -7.42 -0.74
C ASN A 176 -4.17 -7.05 0.73
N ASN A 177 -2.99 -6.52 1.07
CA ASN A 177 -2.56 -6.21 2.43
C ASN A 177 -2.66 -7.41 3.37
N THR A 178 -2.18 -8.57 2.91
CA THR A 178 -2.19 -9.80 3.71
C THR A 178 -0.81 -10.41 3.91
N VAL A 179 -0.67 -11.12 5.02
CA VAL A 179 0.45 -12.02 5.32
C VAL A 179 -0.11 -13.41 5.57
N ALA A 180 0.64 -14.43 5.16
CA ALA A 180 0.35 -15.82 5.50
C ALA A 180 1.65 -16.55 5.77
N GLY A 181 1.58 -17.66 6.48
CA GLY A 181 2.77 -18.45 6.73
C GLY A 181 2.56 -19.66 7.61
N TYR A 182 3.69 -20.21 8.05
CA TYR A 182 3.77 -21.32 8.98
C TYR A 182 4.63 -20.90 10.16
N THR A 183 4.23 -21.30 11.37
CA THR A 183 4.93 -20.98 12.63
C THR A 183 5.92 -22.08 13.02
N GLY A 184 6.13 -23.09 12.17
CA GLY A 184 6.81 -24.32 12.56
C GLY A 184 5.89 -25.37 13.20
N CYS A 185 4.63 -25.03 13.48
CA CYS A 185 3.63 -25.91 14.09
C CYS A 185 2.25 -25.75 13.42
N SER A 186 1.77 -24.51 13.36
CA SER A 186 0.50 -24.12 12.76
C SER A 186 0.67 -23.20 11.56
N TYR A 187 -0.37 -23.19 10.72
CA TYR A 187 -0.51 -22.17 9.69
C TYR A 187 -1.14 -20.92 10.28
N PHE A 188 -0.75 -19.75 9.79
CA PHE A 188 -1.36 -18.49 10.18
C PHE A 188 -1.63 -17.61 8.97
N THR A 189 -2.62 -16.73 9.13
CA THR A 189 -2.94 -15.65 8.21
C THR A 189 -3.08 -14.36 9.00
N GLY A 190 -2.94 -13.21 8.33
CA GLY A 190 -3.22 -11.94 8.95
C GLY A 190 -3.13 -10.78 7.98
N LYS A 191 -3.17 -9.57 8.53
CA LYS A 191 -3.13 -8.32 7.77
C LYS A 191 -1.82 -7.59 7.98
N ILE A 192 -1.47 -6.77 6.99
CA ILE A 192 -0.31 -5.89 7.03
C ILE A 192 -0.71 -4.47 6.69
N ALA A 193 -0.03 -3.50 7.28
CA ALA A 193 -0.09 -2.11 6.88
C ALA A 193 1.35 -1.59 6.70
N ILE A 194 1.58 -0.91 5.58
CA ILE A 194 2.86 -0.28 5.29
C ILE A 194 2.77 1.20 5.66
N SER A 195 3.86 1.83 6.10
CA SER A 195 3.88 3.28 6.32
C SER A 195 3.90 4.07 5.01
N ASN A 196 3.50 5.34 5.03
CA ASN A 196 3.46 6.18 3.81
C ASN A 196 4.82 6.33 3.11
N ASN A 197 5.91 6.29 3.88
CA ASN A 197 7.30 6.30 3.39
C ASN A 197 7.85 4.90 3.04
N LEU A 198 7.01 3.86 3.09
CA LEU A 198 7.28 2.50 2.64
C LEU A 198 8.48 1.82 3.31
N ASN A 199 8.81 2.20 4.54
CA ASN A 199 9.95 1.65 5.28
C ASN A 199 9.57 1.00 6.62
N LYS A 200 8.29 1.04 6.98
CA LYS A 200 7.75 0.32 8.13
C LYS A 200 6.59 -0.57 7.74
N ILE A 201 6.48 -1.70 8.42
CA ILE A 201 5.41 -2.68 8.29
C ILE A 201 4.84 -2.99 9.67
N GLN A 202 3.51 -2.97 9.77
CA GLN A 202 2.79 -3.40 10.95
C GLN A 202 1.97 -4.63 10.62
N PHE A 203 2.02 -5.64 11.49
CA PHE A 203 1.18 -6.83 11.40
C PHE A 203 0.04 -6.73 12.40
N PHE A 204 -1.16 -7.16 11.99
CA PHE A 204 -2.34 -7.14 12.85
C PHE A 204 -3.34 -8.20 12.40
N ASP A 205 -4.29 -8.49 13.30
CA ASP A 205 -5.37 -9.45 13.04
C ASP A 205 -4.81 -10.83 12.62
N LEU A 206 -3.87 -11.33 13.42
CA LEU A 206 -3.21 -12.61 13.15
C LEU A 206 -4.10 -13.76 13.63
N GLU A 207 -4.48 -14.62 12.71
CA GLU A 207 -5.26 -15.83 12.97
C GLU A 207 -4.38 -17.06 12.82
N VAL A 208 -4.26 -17.85 13.89
CA VAL A 208 -3.49 -19.11 13.90
C VAL A 208 -4.43 -20.30 13.83
N LYS A 209 -4.32 -21.09 12.75
CA LYS A 209 -5.03 -22.36 12.61
C LYS A 209 -4.33 -23.43 13.45
N LYS A 210 -4.73 -23.53 14.73
CA LYS A 210 -4.15 -24.43 15.72
C LYS A 210 -4.08 -25.88 15.20
N ARG A 211 -2.91 -26.48 15.34
CA ARG A 211 -2.62 -27.89 15.07
C ARG A 211 -1.95 -28.51 16.29
N THR A 212 -2.14 -29.81 16.47
CA THR A 212 -1.43 -30.54 17.52
C THR A 212 0.03 -30.71 17.12
N CYS A 213 0.93 -30.05 17.84
CA CYS A 213 2.38 -30.32 17.72
C CYS A 213 2.87 -31.11 18.93
N MET A 214 3.67 -32.14 18.69
CA MET A 214 4.29 -32.91 19.77
C MET A 214 5.54 -32.23 20.35
N SER A 215 6.19 -31.36 19.57
CA SER A 215 7.42 -30.68 19.99
C SER A 215 7.11 -29.45 20.85
N THR A 216 7.46 -29.50 22.13
CA THR A 216 7.38 -28.36 23.06
C THR A 216 8.17 -27.17 22.54
N ASN A 217 9.35 -27.43 21.96
CA ASN A 217 10.22 -26.40 21.41
C ASN A 217 9.57 -25.65 20.23
N ARG A 218 8.83 -26.34 19.35
CA ARG A 218 8.10 -25.70 18.24
C ARG A 218 6.91 -24.87 18.74
N LYS A 219 6.25 -25.29 19.82
CA LYS A 219 5.19 -24.49 20.47
C LYS A 219 5.72 -23.19 21.06
N THR A 220 6.88 -23.23 21.72
CA THR A 220 7.50 -22.02 22.26
C THR A 220 7.85 -21.04 21.14
N VAL A 221 8.51 -21.51 20.08
CA VAL A 221 8.82 -20.66 18.91
C VAL A 221 7.56 -20.09 18.26
N GLU A 222 6.51 -20.89 18.07
CA GLU A 222 5.24 -20.39 17.54
C GLU A 222 4.69 -19.25 18.39
N LYS A 223 4.63 -19.44 19.71
CA LYS A 223 4.12 -18.43 20.64
C LYS A 223 4.93 -17.14 20.54
N ASP A 224 6.25 -17.24 20.66
CA ASP A 224 7.15 -16.09 20.68
C ASP A 224 7.15 -15.36 19.33
N PHE A 225 7.08 -16.11 18.22
CA PHE A 225 7.02 -15.55 16.87
C PHE A 225 5.71 -14.80 16.61
N ILE A 226 4.55 -15.40 16.93
CA ILE A 226 3.25 -14.75 16.74
C ILE A 226 3.08 -13.55 17.67
N GLN A 227 3.47 -13.69 18.95
CA GLN A 227 3.40 -12.58 19.91
C GLN A 227 4.28 -11.40 19.50
N LEU A 228 5.44 -11.68 18.90
CA LEU A 228 6.31 -10.60 18.42
C LEU A 228 5.72 -9.90 17.19
N LEU A 229 5.14 -10.65 16.24
CA LEU A 229 4.52 -10.04 15.07
C LEU A 229 3.27 -9.24 15.45
N GLU A 230 2.44 -9.76 16.35
CA GLU A 230 1.15 -9.16 16.69
C GLU A 230 1.30 -7.86 17.50
N GLY A 231 1.04 -6.72 16.86
CA GLY A 231 0.90 -5.42 17.54
C GLY A 231 2.08 -4.47 17.36
N GLU A 232 3.21 -4.95 16.86
CA GLU A 232 4.41 -4.13 16.68
C GLU A 232 4.51 -3.55 15.27
N THR A 233 5.19 -2.41 15.17
CA THR A 233 5.56 -1.79 13.90
C THR A 233 7.06 -1.92 13.71
N PHE A 234 7.44 -2.61 12.64
CA PHE A 234 8.84 -2.86 12.32
C PHE A 234 9.32 -1.92 11.23
N SER A 235 10.50 -1.33 11.39
CA SER A 235 11.25 -0.92 10.19
C SER A 235 11.85 -2.15 9.52
N PHE A 236 12.01 -2.12 8.20
CA PHE A 236 12.54 -3.27 7.47
C PHE A 236 13.54 -2.87 6.39
N ASP A 237 14.45 -3.79 6.08
CA ASP A 237 15.31 -3.73 4.91
C ASP A 237 15.43 -5.12 4.25
N VAL A 238 15.97 -5.13 3.04
CA VAL A 238 16.49 -6.34 2.43
C VAL A 238 17.98 -6.15 2.20
N ALA A 239 18.78 -7.03 2.82
CA ALA A 239 20.22 -7.09 2.64
C ALA A 239 20.58 -8.44 2.03
N GLU A 240 21.16 -8.41 0.82
CA GLU A 240 21.50 -9.59 0.04
C GLU A 240 20.31 -10.54 -0.17
N GLN A 241 20.23 -11.59 0.64
CA GLN A 241 19.24 -12.66 0.56
C GLN A 241 18.38 -12.71 1.83
N THR A 242 18.45 -11.66 2.66
CA THR A 242 17.77 -11.57 3.95
C THR A 242 16.77 -10.44 4.00
N LEU A 243 15.60 -10.70 4.59
CA LEU A 243 14.64 -9.70 5.03
C LEU A 243 14.85 -9.51 6.53
N ASN A 244 15.09 -8.27 6.94
CA ASN A 244 15.33 -7.93 8.35
C ASN A 244 14.21 -7.05 8.87
N LEU A 245 13.68 -7.37 10.05
CA LEU A 245 12.70 -6.56 10.77
C LEU A 245 13.31 -6.05 12.07
N TYR A 246 13.22 -4.75 12.26
CA TYR A 246 13.80 -4.03 13.38
C TYR A 246 12.74 -3.27 14.16
N GLN A 247 12.97 -3.13 15.46
CA GLN A 247 12.23 -2.24 16.35
C GLN A 247 13.24 -1.48 17.19
N ASP A 248 13.07 -0.16 17.31
CA ASP A 248 13.99 0.72 18.04
C ASP A 248 15.47 0.51 17.64
N ASN A 249 15.70 0.32 16.34
CA ASN A 249 16.99 -0.01 15.70
C ASN A 249 17.63 -1.34 16.13
N GLN A 250 16.93 -2.17 16.90
CA GLN A 250 17.36 -3.53 17.23
C GLN A 250 16.81 -4.53 16.21
N LEU A 251 17.68 -5.41 15.71
CA LEU A 251 17.28 -6.51 14.83
C LEU A 251 16.53 -7.58 15.63
N LEU A 252 15.24 -7.75 15.35
CA LEU A 252 14.38 -8.70 16.05
C LEU A 252 14.08 -9.94 15.23
N LEU A 253 13.89 -9.81 13.92
CA LEU A 253 13.64 -10.95 13.05
C LEU A 253 14.54 -10.86 11.82
N MET A 254 15.18 -11.96 11.48
CA MET A 254 15.89 -12.12 10.22
C MET A 254 15.31 -13.33 9.50
N PHE A 255 15.03 -13.17 8.22
CA PHE A 255 14.52 -14.22 7.36
C PHE A 255 15.43 -14.40 6.15
N GLY A 256 15.73 -15.65 5.77
CA GLY A 256 16.36 -15.97 4.49
C GLY A 256 15.30 -16.17 3.41
N PHE A 257 15.56 -15.71 2.19
CA PHE A 257 14.63 -15.95 1.09
C PHE A 257 14.55 -17.44 0.74
N ILE A 258 13.35 -17.89 0.39
CA ILE A 258 13.10 -19.21 -0.19
C ILE A 258 12.14 -19.05 -1.39
N PRO A 259 12.27 -19.87 -2.45
CA PRO A 259 11.31 -19.87 -3.55
C PRO A 259 9.91 -20.22 -3.06
N LYS A 260 8.88 -19.51 -3.54
CA LYS A 260 7.49 -19.76 -3.13
C LYS A 260 7.01 -21.18 -3.43
N GLN A 261 7.58 -21.81 -4.46
CA GLN A 261 7.28 -23.19 -4.83
C GLN A 261 7.74 -24.22 -3.79
N MET A 262 8.68 -23.87 -2.91
CA MET A 262 9.19 -24.77 -1.87
C MET A 262 8.39 -24.73 -0.57
N ILE A 263 7.28 -24.00 -0.54
CA ILE A 263 6.42 -23.85 0.65
C ILE A 263 5.31 -24.91 0.70
N SER A 264 5.03 -25.58 -0.42
CA SER A 264 3.95 -26.56 -0.49
C SER A 264 4.38 -27.94 0.03
N GLU A 265 4.21 -28.17 1.34
CA GLU A 265 4.05 -29.49 1.97
C GLU A 265 3.07 -29.44 3.16
#